data_AF-A0A9W8WID9-F1
#
_entry.id   AF-A0A9W8WID9-F1
#
_cell.length_a   1.000
_cell.length_b   1.000
_cell.length_c   1.000
_cell.angle_alpha   90.00
_cell.angle_beta   90.00
_cell.angle_gamma   90.00
#
_symmetry.space_group_name_H-M   'P 1'
#
loop_
_entity.id
_entity.type
_entity.pdbx_description
1 polymer ?
#
loop_
_entity_poly.entity_id
_entity_poly.type
_entity_poly.pdbx_seq_one_letter_code
_entity_poly.pdbx_strand_id
1 'polypeptide(L)'
;MKVILQRVLSASVTVDKEMISSIGKGVLAFAAVAPGDTEKEADLMAAKVLRMKLWDDDEGGKFTLLASTKKGAKPDFHGAANPEEARRLYHYFVQKVRAGYQEERVKDGQFQAMMEVALVNDGPVTLELKNGAKTD
;
A
#
# COMPACT_ATOMS: atom_id res chain seq x y z
N MET A 1 -5.36 -8.33 -5.02
CA MET A 1 -5.06 -7.04 -4.37
C MET A 1 -3.68 -6.66 -4.83
N LYS A 2 -3.44 -5.38 -5.04
CA LYS A 2 -2.11 -4.86 -5.37
C LYS A 2 -1.77 -3.76 -4.37
N VAL A 3 -0.52 -3.69 -3.94
CA VAL A 3 -0.05 -2.65 -3.03
C VAL A 3 1.26 -2.10 -3.55
N ILE A 4 1.36 -0.78 -3.73
CA ILE A 4 2.65 -0.12 -3.92
C ILE A 4 3.12 0.36 -2.56
N LEU A 5 4.24 -0.18 -2.09
CA LEU A 5 4.90 0.26 -0.86
C LEU A 5 6.00 1.26 -1.19
N GLN A 6 6.04 2.34 -0.43
CA GLN A 6 7.14 3.31 -0.45
C GLN A 6 7.69 3.48 0.95
N ARG A 7 9.00 3.37 1.09
CA ARG A 7 9.68 3.75 2.33
C ARG A 7 9.73 5.27 2.41
N VAL A 8 9.32 5.86 3.52
CA VAL A 8 9.19 7.31 3.65
C VAL A 8 9.84 7.84 4.92
N LEU A 9 10.40 9.04 4.85
CA LEU A 9 10.76 9.85 6.03
C LEU A 9 9.52 10.53 6.62
N SER A 10 8.53 10.84 5.78
CA SER A 10 7.21 11.33 6.16
C SER A 10 6.22 11.13 5.01
N ALA A 11 4.94 11.00 5.35
CA ALA A 11 3.85 11.08 4.40
C ALA A 11 2.59 11.68 5.04
N SER A 12 1.73 12.29 4.25
CA SER A 12 0.46 12.86 4.70
C SER A 12 -0.62 12.76 3.64
N VAL A 13 -1.88 12.75 4.08
CA VAL A 13 -3.07 12.76 3.24
C VAL A 13 -3.88 14.00 3.55
N THR A 14 -4.21 14.75 2.51
CA THR A 14 -5.06 15.94 2.58
C THR A 14 -6.32 15.69 1.74
N VAL A 15 -7.47 16.06 2.29
CA VAL A 15 -8.78 16.03 1.61
C VAL A 15 -9.39 17.41 1.79
N ASP A 16 -9.91 18.02 0.72
CA ASP A 16 -10.53 19.35 0.77
C ASP A 16 -9.67 20.42 1.48
N LYS A 17 -8.34 20.35 1.27
CA LYS A 17 -7.31 21.23 1.88
C LYS A 17 -7.09 21.03 3.39
N GLU A 18 -7.72 20.04 4.01
CA GLU A 18 -7.50 19.66 5.40
C GLU A 18 -6.63 18.40 5.48
N MET A 19 -5.54 18.46 6.24
CA MET A 19 -4.69 17.30 6.50
C MET A 19 -5.40 16.35 7.47
N ILE A 20 -5.89 15.23 6.96
CA ILE A 20 -6.64 14.25 7.74
C ILE A 20 -5.73 13.20 8.41
N SER A 21 -4.51 13.04 7.90
CA SER A 21 -3.65 11.92 8.27
C SER A 21 -2.19 12.23 7.98
N SER A 22 -1.29 11.79 8.87
CA SER A 22 0.15 11.91 8.68
C SER A 22 0.92 10.84 9.41
N ILE A 23 2.09 10.50 8.87
CA ILE A 23 3.09 9.62 9.48
C ILE A 23 4.48 10.26 9.38
N GLY A 24 5.33 9.95 10.36
CA GLY A 24 6.76 10.19 10.29
C GLY A 24 7.47 9.09 9.50
N LYS A 25 8.69 8.73 9.92
CA LYS A 25 9.47 7.65 9.28
C LYS A 25 8.68 6.34 9.30
N GLY A 26 8.51 5.72 8.14
CA GLY A 26 7.70 4.51 8.01
C GLY A 26 7.48 4.07 6.57
N VAL A 27 6.30 3.50 6.32
CA VAL A 27 5.88 2.99 5.02
C VAL A 27 4.58 3.65 4.60
N LEU A 28 4.54 4.17 3.38
CA LEU A 28 3.31 4.55 2.69
C LEU A 28 2.87 3.37 1.80
N ALA A 29 1.61 2.97 1.91
CA ALA A 29 1.04 1.87 1.14
C ALA A 29 -0.13 2.35 0.28
N PHE A 30 0.02 2.35 -1.04
CA PHE A 30 -1.10 2.55 -1.97
C PHE A 30 -1.75 1.19 -2.26
N ALA A 31 -2.87 0.91 -1.62
CA ALA A 31 -3.60 -0.34 -1.78
C ALA A 31 -4.72 -0.21 -2.84
N ALA A 32 -4.77 -1.17 -3.75
CA ALA A 32 -5.80 -1.28 -4.77
C ALA A 32 -6.47 -2.65 -4.72
N VAL A 33 -7.80 -2.64 -4.68
CA VAL A 33 -8.64 -3.85 -4.75
C VAL A 33 -9.00 -4.12 -6.20
N ALA A 34 -8.71 -5.34 -6.66
CA ALA A 34 -9.00 -5.80 -8.01
C ALA A 34 -10.23 -6.75 -8.01
N PRO A 35 -10.92 -6.90 -9.16
CA PRO A 35 -11.96 -7.90 -9.33
C PRO A 35 -11.46 -9.30 -8.96
N GLY A 36 -12.29 -10.04 -8.22
CA GLY A 36 -11.96 -11.39 -7.74
C GLY A 36 -11.11 -11.42 -6.47
N ASP A 37 -10.73 -10.27 -5.91
CA ASP A 37 -10.15 -10.23 -4.57
C ASP A 37 -11.16 -10.67 -3.52
N THR A 38 -10.68 -11.44 -2.54
CA THR A 38 -11.45 -11.86 -1.38
C THR A 38 -10.67 -11.50 -0.11
N GLU A 39 -11.27 -11.78 1.05
CA GLU A 39 -10.60 -11.64 2.34
C GLU A 39 -9.30 -12.45 2.40
N LYS A 40 -9.23 -13.60 1.71
CA LYS A 40 -8.02 -14.40 1.62
C LYS A 40 -6.89 -13.63 0.95
N GLU A 41 -7.16 -12.94 -0.16
CA GLU A 41 -6.18 -12.09 -0.84
C GLU A 41 -5.75 -10.91 0.04
N ALA A 42 -6.68 -10.31 0.78
CA ALA A 42 -6.39 -9.23 1.71
C ALA A 42 -5.52 -9.70 2.89
N ASP A 43 -5.80 -10.87 3.48
CA ASP A 43 -5.01 -11.48 4.55
C ASP A 43 -3.57 -11.78 4.09
N LEU A 44 -3.43 -12.38 2.91
CA LEU A 44 -2.12 -12.66 2.31
C LEU A 44 -1.34 -11.36 2.04
N MET A 45 -2.01 -10.31 1.57
CA MET A 45 -1.37 -9.03 1.31
C MET A 45 -0.95 -8.33 2.61
N ALA A 46 -1.80 -8.29 3.63
CA ALA A 46 -1.49 -7.72 4.94
C ALA A 46 -0.27 -8.42 5.57
N ALA A 47 -0.23 -9.76 5.53
CA ALA A 47 0.91 -10.53 6.00
C ALA A 47 2.20 -10.21 5.23
N LYS A 48 2.13 -10.01 3.91
CA LYS A 48 3.30 -9.60 3.10
C LYS A 48 3.81 -8.22 3.47
N VAL A 49 2.91 -7.24 3.66
CA VAL A 49 3.26 -5.88 4.07
C VAL A 49 3.97 -5.90 5.42
N LEU A 50 3.42 -6.62 6.40
CA LEU A 50 3.96 -6.70 7.77
C LEU A 50 5.33 -7.41 7.85
N ARG A 51 5.60 -8.35 6.95
CA ARG A 51 6.86 -9.12 6.92
C ARG A 51 7.95 -8.45 6.08
N MET A 52 7.63 -7.37 5.34
CA MET A 52 8.57 -6.75 4.44
C MET A 52 9.67 -6.05 5.21
N LYS A 53 10.90 -6.52 5.04
CA LYS A 53 12.09 -5.87 5.61
C LYS A 53 12.54 -4.75 4.67
N LEU A 54 12.14 -3.52 4.99
CA LEU A 54 12.43 -2.33 4.17
C LEU A 54 13.62 -1.51 4.68
N TRP A 55 14.14 -1.82 5.86
CA TRP A 55 15.34 -1.19 6.41
C TRP A 55 16.42 -2.26 6.55
N ASP A 56 17.66 -1.87 6.26
CA ASP A 56 18.82 -2.71 6.48
C ASP A 56 19.02 -2.85 7.99
N ASP A 57 19.31 -4.06 8.44
CA ASP A 57 19.84 -4.31 9.77
C ASP A 57 21.32 -3.90 9.72
N ASP A 58 21.61 -2.60 9.90
CA ASP A 58 22.95 -1.98 9.98
C ASP A 58 24.06 -2.66 9.16
N GLU A 59 24.04 -2.55 7.83
CA GLU A 59 25.23 -2.44 6.95
C GLU A 59 24.78 -2.21 5.49
N GLY A 60 25.42 -1.25 4.83
CA GLY A 60 24.83 -0.49 3.72
C GLY A 60 24.49 -1.26 2.44
N GLY A 61 23.41 -0.81 1.79
CA GLY A 61 23.06 -1.26 0.44
C GLY A 61 21.99 -0.42 -0.25
N LYS A 62 22.26 0.88 -0.51
CA LYS A 62 21.40 1.74 -1.34
C LYS A 62 21.41 1.31 -2.81
N PHE A 63 20.65 0.27 -3.17
CA PHE A 63 20.25 0.01 -4.57
C PHE A 63 18.94 -0.79 -4.59
N THR A 64 17.80 -0.11 -4.69
CA THR A 64 16.47 -0.77 -4.83
C THR A 64 15.70 -0.22 -6.03
N LEU A 65 16.41 0.12 -7.10
CA LEU A 65 15.83 0.58 -8.38
C LEU A 65 15.39 -0.57 -9.32
N LEU A 66 15.65 -1.83 -8.97
CA LEU A 66 15.38 -3.00 -9.81
C LEU A 66 14.36 -3.97 -9.18
N ALA A 67 13.19 -3.47 -8.79
CA ALA A 67 12.02 -4.33 -8.63
C ALA A 67 11.28 -4.38 -9.98
N SER A 68 11.58 -5.42 -10.78
CA SER A 68 10.98 -5.61 -12.11
C SER A 68 9.56 -6.15 -12.01
N THR A 69 8.59 -5.39 -12.52
CA THR A 69 7.31 -5.91 -12.99
C THR A 69 6.97 -5.29 -14.35
N LYS A 70 6.54 -6.15 -15.28
CA LYS A 70 6.45 -5.89 -16.73
C LYS A 70 5.66 -4.63 -17.09
N LYS A 71 6.18 -3.95 -18.12
CA LYS A 71 5.74 -2.68 -18.75
C LYS A 71 4.36 -2.79 -19.42
N GLY A 72 3.54 -1.76 -19.26
CA GLY A 72 2.38 -1.43 -20.09
C GLY A 72 2.09 0.07 -19.96
N ALA A 73 1.85 0.77 -21.06
CA ALA A 73 1.56 2.20 -21.08
C ALA A 73 0.05 2.42 -21.25
N LYS A 74 -0.49 3.34 -20.43
CA LYS A 74 -1.88 3.73 -20.20
C LYS A 74 -2.59 2.90 -19.10
N PRO A 75 -2.78 3.46 -17.89
CA PRO A 75 -3.59 2.83 -16.86
C PRO A 75 -5.06 2.83 -17.30
N ASP A 76 -5.63 1.63 -17.40
CA ASP A 76 -7.06 1.42 -17.53
C ASP A 76 -7.65 1.22 -16.12
N PHE A 77 -8.64 2.04 -15.77
CA PHE A 77 -9.30 2.05 -14.46
C PHE A 77 -10.63 1.27 -14.48
N HIS A 78 -11.02 0.66 -15.62
CA HIS A 78 -12.24 -0.15 -15.74
C HIS A 78 -12.17 -1.51 -15.02
N GLY A 79 -11.00 -1.89 -14.51
CA GLY A 79 -10.77 -3.16 -13.81
C GLY A 79 -10.73 -3.05 -12.29
N ALA A 80 -11.49 -2.16 -11.66
CA ALA A 80 -11.64 -2.11 -10.19
C ALA A 80 -12.83 -2.98 -9.74
N ALA A 81 -12.76 -3.54 -8.52
CA ALA A 81 -13.90 -4.25 -7.95
C ALA A 81 -15.11 -3.32 -7.75
N ASN A 82 -16.32 -3.89 -7.57
CA ASN A 82 -17.52 -3.13 -7.17
C ASN A 82 -17.14 -2.17 -6.01
N PRO A 83 -17.49 -0.87 -6.06
CA PRO A 83 -17.13 0.09 -5.03
C PRO A 83 -17.44 -0.34 -3.59
N GLU A 84 -18.57 -1.01 -3.35
CA GLU A 84 -18.94 -1.50 -2.02
C GLU A 84 -18.00 -2.60 -1.54
N GLU A 85 -17.71 -3.57 -2.41
CA GLU A 85 -16.82 -4.68 -2.12
C GLU A 85 -15.36 -4.22 -2.01
N ALA A 86 -14.95 -3.27 -2.87
CA ALA A 86 -13.65 -2.62 -2.80
C ALA A 86 -13.46 -1.90 -1.46
N ARG A 87 -14.48 -1.16 -1.01
CA ARG A 87 -14.47 -0.50 0.31
C ARG A 87 -14.37 -1.50 1.44
N ARG A 88 -15.17 -2.57 1.39
CA ARG A 88 -15.18 -3.65 2.39
C ARG A 88 -13.82 -4.31 2.51
N LEU A 89 -13.24 -4.74 1.39
CA LEU A 89 -11.94 -5.40 1.34
C LEU A 89 -10.78 -4.46 1.69
N TYR A 90 -10.87 -3.18 1.31
CA TYR A 90 -9.92 -2.16 1.73
C TYR A 90 -9.88 -2.01 3.25
N HIS A 91 -11.04 -1.80 3.88
CA HIS A 91 -11.11 -1.68 5.33
C HIS A 91 -10.71 -2.97 6.05
N TYR A 92 -11.08 -4.13 5.52
CA TYR A 92 -10.63 -5.42 6.04
C TYR A 92 -9.10 -5.54 5.99
N PHE A 93 -8.48 -5.17 4.87
CA PHE A 93 -7.01 -5.12 4.75
C PHE A 93 -6.38 -4.18 5.79
N VAL A 94 -6.87 -2.95 5.93
CA VAL A 94 -6.36 -1.98 6.93
C VAL A 94 -6.49 -2.54 8.35
N GLN A 95 -7.63 -3.16 8.67
CA GLN A 95 -7.87 -3.81 9.97
C GLN A 95 -6.86 -4.94 10.24
N LYS A 96 -6.54 -5.75 9.22
CA LYS A 96 -5.55 -6.83 9.36
C LYS A 96 -4.14 -6.31 9.57
N VAL A 97 -3.77 -5.21 8.90
CA VAL A 97 -2.49 -4.54 9.15
C VAL A 97 -2.44 -3.95 10.56
N ARG A 98 -3.52 -3.32 11.04
CA ARG A 98 -3.64 -2.84 12.43
C ARG A 98 -3.46 -3.95 13.45
N ALA A 99 -4.21 -5.05 13.28
CA ALA A 99 -4.17 -6.19 14.19
C ALA A 99 -2.81 -6.90 14.22
N GLY A 100 -2.08 -6.89 13.09
CA GLY A 100 -0.75 -7.50 12.99
C GLY A 100 0.42 -6.58 13.32
N TYR A 101 0.18 -5.32 13.70
CA TYR A 101 1.20 -4.34 14.07
C TYR A 101 0.83 -3.62 15.39
N GLN A 102 0.84 -2.29 15.36
CA GLN A 102 0.42 -1.41 16.45
C GLN A 102 -0.65 -0.48 15.85
N GLU A 103 -1.89 -0.62 16.30
CA GLU A 103 -3.06 0.02 15.68
C GLU A 103 -2.90 1.54 15.55
N GLU A 104 -2.37 2.18 16.60
CA GLU A 104 -2.15 3.61 16.67
C GLU A 104 -1.14 4.13 15.65
N ARG A 105 -0.25 3.26 15.15
CA ARG A 105 0.76 3.56 14.14
C ARG A 105 0.27 3.35 12.70
N VAL A 106 -0.87 2.70 12.50
CA VAL A 106 -1.46 2.49 11.17
C VAL A 106 -2.49 3.57 10.87
N LYS A 107 -2.03 4.58 10.14
CA LYS A 107 -2.87 5.67 9.65
C LYS A 107 -3.52 5.31 8.32
N ASP A 108 -4.67 5.90 8.06
CA ASP A 108 -5.48 5.67 6.87
C ASP A 108 -5.74 6.99 6.14
N GLY A 109 -6.11 6.92 4.86
CA GLY A 109 -6.72 8.02 4.14
C GLY A 109 -8.24 8.00 4.25
N GLN A 110 -8.91 8.57 3.25
CA GLN A 110 -10.37 8.55 3.15
C GLN A 110 -10.79 7.86 1.85
N PHE A 111 -11.41 6.69 1.98
CA PHE A 111 -11.87 5.93 0.82
C PHE A 111 -12.88 6.75 0.00
N GLN A 112 -12.77 6.68 -1.34
CA GLN A 112 -13.60 7.44 -2.29
C GLN A 112 -13.49 8.98 -2.22
N ALA A 113 -12.56 9.54 -1.45
CA ALA A 113 -12.24 10.96 -1.53
C ALA A 113 -11.14 11.23 -2.57
N MET A 114 -11.19 12.42 -3.17
CA MET A 114 -10.03 12.96 -3.88
C MET A 114 -9.00 13.36 -2.83
N MET A 115 -7.86 12.67 -2.84
CA MET A 115 -6.79 12.85 -1.86
C MET A 115 -5.55 13.45 -2.51
N GLU A 116 -4.97 14.43 -1.84
CA GLU A 116 -3.61 14.89 -2.10
C GLU A 116 -2.67 14.16 -1.14
N VAL A 117 -1.78 13.32 -1.68
CA VAL A 117 -0.83 12.54 -0.90
C VAL A 117 0.57 13.12 -1.07
N ALA A 118 1.09 13.74 -0.02
CA ALA A 118 2.46 14.25 0.02
C ALA A 118 3.37 13.25 0.72
N LEU A 119 4.59 13.03 0.19
CA LEU A 119 5.58 12.15 0.80
C LEU A 119 7.01 12.60 0.57
N VAL A 120 7.91 12.17 1.45
CA VAL A 120 9.35 12.24 1.27
C VAL A 120 9.89 10.82 1.24
N ASN A 121 10.24 10.32 0.05
CA ASN A 121 10.71 8.93 -0.12
C ASN A 121 12.13 8.75 0.46
N ASP A 122 12.31 7.74 1.31
CA ASP A 122 13.57 7.41 1.98
C ASP A 122 14.38 6.40 1.14
N GLY A 123 15.25 6.87 0.24
CA GLY A 123 16.10 6.00 -0.58
C GLY A 123 16.41 6.54 -1.99
N PRO A 124 15.48 6.43 -2.96
CA PRO A 124 14.10 5.95 -2.81
C PRO A 124 13.95 4.42 -2.89
N VAL A 125 13.03 3.87 -2.11
CA VAL A 125 12.62 2.45 -2.15
C VAL A 125 11.13 2.40 -2.49
N THR A 126 10.79 1.77 -3.62
CA THR A 126 9.41 1.55 -4.06
C THR A 126 9.25 0.11 -4.51
N LEU A 127 8.30 -0.61 -3.94
CA LEU A 127 8.03 -2.01 -4.26
C LEU A 127 6.57 -2.18 -4.67
N GLU A 128 6.34 -2.88 -5.76
CA GLU A 128 4.99 -3.35 -6.11
C GLU A 128 4.79 -4.76 -5.55
N LEU A 129 3.80 -4.91 -4.67
CA LEU A 129 3.35 -6.18 -4.15
C LEU A 129 2.08 -6.64 -4.88
N LYS A 130 2.12 -7.88 -5.34
CA LYS A 130 1.00 -8.60 -5.93
C LYS A 130 0.81 -9.92 -5.19
N ASN A 131 -0.43 -10.36 -5.07
CA ASN A 131 -0.67 -11.78 -4.79
C ASN A 131 -0.23 -12.59 -6.01
N GLY A 132 0.42 -13.74 -5.77
CA GLY A 132 0.93 -14.57 -6.86
C GLY A 132 -0.21 -14.85 -7.83
N ALA A 133 0.08 -14.82 -9.14
CA ALA A 133 -0.87 -15.31 -10.11
C ALA A 133 -1.24 -16.74 -9.70
N LYS A 134 -2.53 -17.08 -9.67
CA LYS A 134 -2.90 -18.49 -9.81
C LYS A 134 -2.27 -18.93 -11.14
N THR A 135 -1.19 -19.68 -11.07
CA THR A 135 -0.86 -20.60 -12.15
C THR A 135 -1.99 -21.61 -12.13
N ASP A 136 -2.91 -21.48 -13.07
CA ASP A 136 -3.77 -22.59 -13.48
C ASP A 136 -2.90 -23.79 -13.89
#